data_AF-A0A3N0IZS7-F1
#
_entry.id   AF-A0A3N0IZS7-F1
#
_cell.length_a   1.000
_cell.length_b   1.000
_cell.length_c   1.000
_cell.angle_alpha   90.00
_cell.angle_beta   90.00
_cell.angle_gamma   90.00
#
_symmetry.space_group_name_H-M   'P 1'
#
loop_
_entity.id
_entity.type
_entity.pdbx_description
1 polymer ?
#
loop_
_entity_poly.entity_id
_entity_poly.type
_entity_poly.pdbx_seq_one_letter_code
_entity_poly.pdbx_strand_id
1 'polypeptide(L)'
;MPTIDLNILQERELARLLDYERATCTVDGDLVYHCAFPYRPEDDLQMELIAHGALMQKIDDRRGTVVTITSDGYSYFPMLKQEEEERRRRERRETRLVGTAAVFALIAVVIGFLLGKFFA
;
A
#
# COMPACT_ATOMS: atom_id res chain seq x y z
N MET A 1 -4.97 -6.92 1.22
CA MET A 1 -5.02 -6.92 -0.25
C MET A 1 -5.88 -5.79 -0.72
N PRO A 2 -5.32 -4.83 -1.48
CA PRO A 2 -6.11 -3.79 -2.14
C PRO A 2 -7.19 -4.44 -3.01
N THR A 3 -8.38 -3.83 -3.08
CA THR A 3 -9.52 -4.35 -3.85
C THR A 3 -9.28 -4.28 -5.36
N ILE A 4 -8.35 -3.44 -5.79
CA ILE A 4 -7.94 -3.22 -7.18
C ILE A 4 -6.45 -3.51 -7.32
N ASP A 5 -6.04 -4.06 -8.46
CA ASP A 5 -4.65 -4.34 -8.80
C ASP A 5 -4.20 -3.38 -9.90
N LEU A 6 -3.10 -2.67 -9.68
CA LEU A 6 -2.61 -1.60 -10.54
C LEU A 6 -1.13 -1.82 -10.86
N ASN A 7 -0.73 -1.47 -12.07
CA ASN A 7 0.68 -1.45 -12.46
C ASN A 7 1.38 -0.15 -12.01
N ILE A 8 2.71 -0.10 -12.10
CA ILE A 8 3.51 1.03 -11.63
C ILE A 8 3.12 2.38 -12.28
N LEU A 9 2.75 2.38 -13.56
CA LEU A 9 2.35 3.61 -14.26
C LEU A 9 0.98 4.09 -13.77
N GLN A 10 0.04 3.16 -13.60
CA GLN A 10 -1.30 3.43 -13.05
C GLN A 10 -1.22 3.92 -11.61
N GLU A 11 -0.40 3.28 -10.76
CA GLU A 11 -0.13 3.73 -9.40
C GLU A 11 0.40 5.17 -9.39
N ARG A 12 1.42 5.46 -10.21
CA ARG A 12 2.00 6.80 -10.28
C ARG A 12 0.98 7.85 -10.70
N GLU A 13 0.12 7.52 -11.66
CA GLU A 13 -0.93 8.42 -12.12
C GLU A 13 -2.01 8.63 -11.04
N LEU A 14 -2.45 7.57 -10.38
CA LEU A 14 -3.37 7.66 -9.25
C LEU A 14 -2.78 8.51 -8.10
N ALA A 15 -1.51 8.34 -7.79
CA ALA A 15 -0.80 9.15 -6.81
C ALA A 15 -0.78 10.63 -7.22
N ARG A 16 -0.49 10.92 -8.49
CA ARG A 16 -0.50 12.29 -9.02
C ARG A 16 -1.88 12.95 -8.87
N LEU A 17 -2.96 12.21 -9.14
CA LEU A 17 -4.33 12.71 -9.00
C LEU A 17 -4.68 12.99 -7.54
N LEU A 18 -4.33 12.07 -6.63
CA LEU A 18 -4.53 12.23 -5.19
C LEU A 18 -3.74 13.42 -4.62
N ASP A 19 -2.50 13.60 -5.05
CA ASP A 19 -1.65 14.71 -4.62
C ASP A 19 -2.20 16.04 -5.15
N TYR A 20 -2.66 16.07 -6.40
CA TYR A 20 -3.31 17.25 -6.97
C TYR A 20 -4.58 17.62 -6.18
N GLU A 21 -5.39 16.64 -5.84
CA GLU A 21 -6.59 16.86 -5.02
C GLU A 21 -6.23 17.37 -3.64
N ARG A 22 -5.27 16.76 -2.96
CA ARG A 22 -4.83 17.24 -1.64
C ARG A 22 -4.29 18.67 -1.71
N ALA A 23 -3.55 19.03 -2.76
CA ALA A 23 -2.99 20.38 -2.90
C ALA A 23 -4.05 21.44 -3.22
N THR A 24 -5.15 21.07 -3.87
CA THR A 24 -6.11 22.03 -4.44
C THR A 24 -7.45 22.07 -3.69
N CYS A 25 -7.82 20.93 -3.09
CA CYS A 25 -9.14 20.67 -2.50
C CYS A 25 -9.08 20.63 -0.95
N THR A 26 -7.95 20.97 -0.31
CA THR A 26 -7.81 21.02 1.16
C THR A 26 -7.72 22.44 1.72
N VAL A 27 -8.28 22.66 2.91
CA VAL A 27 -8.17 23.90 3.70
C VAL A 27 -7.84 23.49 5.13
N ASP A 28 -6.82 24.11 5.73
CA ASP A 28 -6.33 23.80 7.08
C ASP A 28 -5.99 22.32 7.34
N GLY A 29 -5.66 21.57 6.28
CA GLY A 29 -5.34 20.15 6.35
C GLY A 29 -6.54 19.20 6.19
N ASP A 30 -7.76 19.74 6.14
CA ASP A 30 -8.98 18.98 5.93
C ASP A 30 -9.42 19.04 4.45
N LEU A 31 -9.81 17.89 3.90
CA LEU A 31 -10.35 17.80 2.54
C LEU A 31 -11.78 18.35 2.54
N VAL A 32 -11.99 19.47 1.84
CA VAL A 32 -13.27 20.18 1.84
C VAL A 32 -14.23 19.62 0.78
N TYR A 33 -13.70 19.24 -0.38
CA TYR A 33 -14.48 18.64 -1.47
C TYR A 33 -13.64 17.68 -2.30
N HIS A 34 -14.31 16.75 -2.98
CA HIS A 34 -13.65 15.87 -3.93
C HIS A 34 -13.47 16.54 -5.28
N CYS A 35 -12.28 16.39 -5.82
CA CYS A 35 -11.93 16.95 -7.12
C CYS A 35 -12.62 16.13 -8.24
N ALA A 36 -13.20 16.83 -9.23
CA ALA A 36 -13.78 16.24 -10.44
C ALA A 36 -12.89 16.57 -11.65
N PHE A 37 -12.27 15.54 -12.20
CA PHE A 37 -11.29 15.64 -13.28
C PHE A 37 -11.97 15.64 -14.66
N PRO A 38 -11.41 16.30 -15.68
CA PRO A 38 -11.92 16.20 -17.05
C PRO A 38 -11.83 14.76 -17.58
N TYR A 39 -12.89 14.29 -18.24
CA TYR A 39 -12.85 13.03 -18.98
C TYR A 39 -12.04 13.20 -20.28
N ARG A 40 -11.09 12.30 -20.51
CA ARG A 40 -10.16 12.26 -21.64
C ARG A 40 -10.11 10.82 -22.19
N PRO A 41 -11.01 10.46 -23.12
CA PRO A 41 -11.05 9.10 -23.65
C PRO A 41 -9.79 8.71 -24.44
N GLU A 42 -8.98 9.68 -24.86
CA GLU A 42 -7.71 9.50 -25.58
C GLU A 42 -6.52 9.24 -24.63
N ASP A 43 -6.73 9.38 -23.32
CA ASP A 43 -5.71 9.12 -22.30
C ASP A 43 -5.85 7.67 -21.81
N ASP A 44 -4.99 6.79 -22.36
CA ASP A 44 -4.98 5.37 -22.05
C ASP A 44 -4.90 5.10 -20.54
N LEU A 45 -4.09 5.86 -19.79
CA LEU A 45 -3.94 5.68 -18.35
C LEU A 45 -5.24 6.00 -17.60
N GLN A 46 -5.95 7.05 -18.01
CA GLN A 46 -7.23 7.39 -17.41
C GLN A 46 -8.26 6.29 -17.69
N MET A 47 -8.29 5.77 -18.91
CA MET A 47 -9.20 4.70 -19.30
C MET A 47 -8.90 3.39 -18.57
N GLU A 48 -7.63 3.03 -18.42
CA GLU A 48 -7.20 1.88 -17.62
C GLU A 48 -7.60 2.03 -16.15
N LEU A 49 -7.33 3.19 -15.54
CA LEU A 49 -7.71 3.43 -14.15
C LEU A 49 -9.24 3.37 -13.93
N ILE A 50 -10.04 3.76 -14.93
CA ILE A 50 -11.49 3.56 -14.90
C ILE A 50 -11.83 2.06 -15.00
N ALA A 51 -11.19 1.33 -15.91
CA ALA A 51 -11.43 -0.11 -16.09
C ALA A 51 -11.06 -0.94 -14.84
N HIS A 52 -9.99 -0.54 -14.13
CA HIS A 52 -9.57 -1.15 -12.87
C HIS A 52 -10.42 -0.70 -11.67
N GLY A 53 -11.34 0.26 -11.84
CA GLY A 53 -12.23 0.73 -10.78
C GLY A 53 -11.58 1.74 -9.80
N ALA A 54 -10.37 2.23 -10.09
CA ALA A 54 -9.74 3.30 -9.32
C ALA A 54 -10.42 4.67 -9.57
N LEU A 55 -10.95 4.84 -10.77
CA LEU A 55 -11.67 6.03 -11.22
C LEU A 55 -13.09 5.67 -11.68
N MET A 56 -14.00 6.62 -11.60
CA MET A 56 -15.38 6.48 -12.07
C MET A 56 -15.79 7.68 -12.92
N GLN A 57 -16.41 7.41 -14.06
CA GLN A 57 -17.04 8.43 -14.89
C GLN A 57 -18.38 8.85 -14.29
N LYS A 58 -18.65 10.16 -14.29
CA LYS A 58 -19.89 10.76 -13.81
C LYS A 58 -20.32 11.85 -14.77
N ILE A 59 -21.62 11.95 -15.03
CA ILE A 59 -22.19 13.06 -15.80
C ILE A 59 -22.41 14.23 -14.83
N ASP A 60 -21.86 15.38 -15.19
CA ASP A 60 -22.04 16.65 -14.49
C ASP A 60 -22.79 17.64 -15.40
N ASP A 61 -23.87 18.24 -14.89
CA ASP A 61 -24.74 19.10 -15.67
C ASP A 61 -24.05 20.36 -16.23
N ARG A 62 -22.95 20.80 -15.60
CA ARG A 62 -22.21 22.01 -16.00
C ARG A 62 -20.98 21.71 -16.84
N ARG A 63 -20.34 20.58 -16.61
CA ARG A 63 -19.02 20.24 -17.18
C ARG A 63 -19.06 19.07 -18.17
N GLY A 64 -20.22 18.43 -18.34
CA GLY A 64 -20.36 17.22 -19.14
C GLY A 64 -19.81 16.00 -18.38
N THR A 65 -19.19 15.06 -19.09
CA THR A 65 -18.60 13.88 -18.44
C THR A 65 -17.32 14.26 -17.68
N VAL A 66 -17.29 13.94 -16.40
CA VAL A 66 -16.15 14.10 -15.51
C VAL A 66 -15.73 12.76 -14.93
N VAL A 67 -14.53 12.71 -14.36
CA VAL A 67 -13.97 11.54 -13.70
C VAL A 67 -13.67 11.87 -12.24
N THR A 68 -14.01 10.95 -11.35
CA THR A 68 -13.78 11.09 -9.90
C THR A 68 -13.05 9.86 -9.37
N ILE A 69 -12.22 10.04 -8.34
CA ILE A 69 -11.54 8.92 -7.67
C ILE A 69 -12.57 8.15 -6.84
N THR A 70 -12.54 6.82 -6.94
CA THR A 70 -13.45 5.94 -6.19
C THR A 70 -12.96 5.71 -4.76
N SER A 71 -13.80 5.13 -3.90
CA SER A 71 -13.38 4.67 -2.56
C SER A 71 -12.16 3.76 -2.62
N ASP A 72 -12.10 2.92 -3.65
CA ASP A 72 -11.05 1.94 -3.86
C ASP A 72 -9.76 2.64 -4.30
N GLY A 73 -9.86 3.64 -5.18
CA GLY A 73 -8.75 4.51 -5.54
C GLY A 73 -8.16 5.26 -4.34
N TYR A 74 -9.00 5.80 -3.44
CA TYR A 74 -8.52 6.48 -2.22
C TYR A 74 -7.84 5.53 -1.22
N SER A 75 -8.37 4.31 -1.08
CA SER A 75 -7.89 3.34 -0.09
C SER A 75 -6.70 2.52 -0.56
N TYR A 76 -6.38 2.55 -1.85
CA TYR A 76 -5.30 1.77 -2.47
C TYR A 76 -3.95 1.87 -1.74
N PHE A 77 -3.35 3.07 -1.65
CA PHE A 77 -2.04 3.24 -1.00
C PHE A 77 -2.04 2.95 0.51
N PRO A 78 -3.05 3.38 1.30
CA PRO A 78 -3.18 2.95 2.69
C PRO A 78 -3.21 1.42 2.85
N MET A 79 -3.96 0.71 2.01
CA MET A 79 -4.05 -0.75 2.06
C MET A 79 -2.73 -1.42 1.66
N LEU A 80 -2.05 -0.90 0.64
CA LEU A 80 -0.73 -1.39 0.22
C LEU A 80 0.28 -1.27 1.38
N LYS A 81 0.32 -0.11 2.04
CA LYS A 81 1.21 0.13 3.18
C LYS A 81 0.88 -0.78 4.37
N GLN A 82 -0.39 -0.98 4.68
CA GLN A 82 -0.80 -1.90 5.75
C GLN A 82 -0.34 -3.33 5.47
N GLU A 83 -0.47 -3.80 4.22
CA GLU A 83 -0.02 -5.13 3.84
C GLU A 83 1.50 -5.28 3.94
N GLU A 84 2.28 -4.29 3.51
CA GLU A 84 3.73 -4.28 3.69
C GLU A 84 4.13 -4.30 5.16
N GLU A 85 3.46 -3.52 6.01
CA GLU A 85 3.71 -3.52 7.45
C GLU A 85 3.39 -4.88 8.10
N GLU A 86 2.30 -5.52 7.69
CA GLU A 86 1.95 -6.86 8.14
C GLU A 86 2.97 -7.91 7.71
N ARG A 87 3.45 -7.85 6.46
CA ARG A 87 4.53 -8.72 5.97
C ARG A 87 5.80 -8.53 6.79
N ARG A 88 6.24 -7.28 7.00
CA ARG A 88 7.40 -6.97 7.85
C ARG A 88 7.22 -7.44 9.29
N ARG A 89 6.01 -7.38 9.85
CA ARG A 89 5.71 -7.92 11.20
C ARG A 89 5.86 -9.44 11.24
N ARG A 90 5.44 -10.15 10.20
CA ARG A 90 5.61 -11.62 10.09
C ARG A 90 7.10 -12.00 9.99
N GLU A 91 7.85 -11.34 9.12
CA GLU A 91 9.30 -11.54 8.98
C GLU A 91 10.06 -11.27 10.29
N ARG A 92 9.68 -10.21 11.02
CA ARG A 92 10.26 -9.92 12.35
C ARG A 92 9.97 -11.01 13.39
N ARG A 93 8.82 -11.67 13.32
CA ARG A 93 8.49 -12.79 14.22
C ARG A 93 9.35 -14.01 13.89
N GLU A 94 9.51 -14.33 12.61
CA GLU A 94 10.32 -15.47 12.15
C GLU A 94 11.80 -15.28 12.52
N THR A 95 12.37 -14.10 12.24
CA THR A 95 13.77 -13.77 12.60
C THR A 95 14.03 -13.85 14.10
N ARG A 96 13.08 -13.39 14.93
CA ARG A 96 13.19 -13.55 16.40
C ARG A 96 13.19 -15.01 16.82
N LEU A 97 12.29 -15.83 16.27
CA LEU A 97 12.23 -17.26 16.57
C LEU A 97 13.53 -17.96 16.19
N VAL A 98 14.00 -17.77 14.95
CA VAL A 98 15.26 -18.34 14.45
C VAL A 98 16.45 -17.88 15.30
N GLY A 99 16.53 -16.59 15.62
CA GLY A 99 17.58 -16.04 16.47
C GLY A 99 17.61 -16.66 17.87
N THR A 100 16.45 -16.79 18.52
CA THR A 100 16.36 -17.43 19.85
C THR A 100 16.74 -18.90 19.81
N ALA A 101 16.33 -19.65 18.78
CA ALA A 101 16.70 -21.04 18.60
C ALA A 101 18.21 -21.22 18.41
N ALA A 102 18.84 -20.34 17.62
CA ALA A 102 20.29 -20.36 17.41
C ALA A 102 21.07 -20.11 18.72
N VAL A 103 20.64 -19.13 19.53
CA VAL A 103 21.25 -18.87 20.84
C VAL A 103 21.11 -20.07 21.77
N PHE A 104 19.92 -20.68 21.83
CA PHE A 104 19.68 -21.85 22.66
C PHE A 104 20.55 -23.04 22.24
N ALA A 105 20.67 -23.30 20.93
CA ALA A 105 21.53 -24.34 20.40
C ALA A 105 23.01 -24.09 20.76
N LEU A 106 23.48 -22.84 20.66
CA LEU A 106 24.85 -22.48 21.02
C LEU A 106 25.12 -22.70 22.52
N ILE A 107 24.17 -22.32 23.38
CA ILE A 107 24.26 -22.58 24.83
C ILE A 107 24.29 -24.09 25.11
N ALA A 108 23.43 -24.88 24.45
CA ALA A 108 23.41 -26.33 24.63
C ALA A 108 24.73 -26.99 24.22
N VAL A 109 25.35 -26.54 23.12
CA VAL A 109 26.67 -27.01 22.67
C VAL A 109 27.75 -26.67 23.70
N VAL A 110 27.76 -25.44 24.23
CA VAL A 110 28.73 -25.03 25.26
C VAL A 110 28.56 -25.84 26.54
N ILE A 111 27.33 -26.03 27.01
CA ILE A 111 27.05 -26.83 28.22
C ILE A 111 27.48 -28.29 28.00
N GLY A 112 27.11 -28.89 26.87
CA GLY A 112 27.50 -30.27 26.53
C GLY A 112 29.01 -30.44 26.48
N PHE A 113 29.73 -29.48 25.89
CA PHE A 113 31.19 -29.46 25.86
C PHE A 113 31.81 -29.37 27.27
N LEU A 114 31.30 -28.47 28.11
CA LEU A 114 31.79 -28.31 29.48
C LEU A 114 31.52 -29.58 30.32
N LEU A 115 30.31 -30.13 30.26
CA LEU A 115 29.98 -31.37 30.96
C LEU A 115 30.87 -32.53 30.50
N GLY A 116 31.06 -32.70 29.20
CA GLY A 116 31.97 -33.71 28.66
C GLY A 116 33.42 -33.52 29.11
N LYS A 117 33.87 -32.27 29.27
CA LYS A 117 35.24 -31.98 29.71
C LYS A 117 35.49 -32.13 31.22
N PHE A 118 34.45 -32.00 32.05
CA PHE A 118 34.56 -32.10 33.51
C PHE A 118 34.16 -33.48 34.06
N PHE A 119 33.34 -34.25 33.34
CA PHE A 119 32.84 -35.56 33.77
C PHE A 119 33.38 -36.75 32.96
N ALA A 120 34.20 -36.52 31.92
CA ALA A 120 35.00 -37.54 31.24
C ALA A 120 36.49 -37.36 31.56
#